data_AF-A0A355H9F9-F1
#
_entry.id   AF-A0A355H9F9-F1
#
_cell.length_a   1.000
_cell.length_b   1.000
_cell.length_c   1.000
_cell.angle_alpha   90.00
_cell.angle_beta   90.00
_cell.angle_gamma   90.00
#
_symmetry.space_group_name_H-M   'P 1'
#
loop_
_entity.id
_entity.type
_entity.pdbx_description
1 polymer ?
#
loop_
_entity_poly.entity_id
_entity_poly.type
_entity_poly.pdbx_seq_one_letter_code
_entity_poly.pdbx_strand_id
1 'polypeptide(L)'
;ISGLVTRAENNKALGIDSFMLDPKEIKKMLPEIDITDHPRFPVHGALYHPPGGIIRHDAVVWAYARGADRKGVQIHQMTEVQDILVENGKATGVVTNRGTINCNTVISVVAGWSS
;
A
#
# COMPACT_ATOMS: atom_id res chain seq x y z
N ILE A 1 -7.82 -24.64 2.59
CA ILE A 1 -8.96 -24.11 1.78
C ILE A 1 -9.91 -23.27 2.64
N SER A 2 -10.41 -23.76 3.79
CA SER A 2 -11.38 -23.03 4.65
C SER A 2 -11.04 -21.55 4.91
N GLY A 3 -9.79 -21.23 5.29
CA GLY A 3 -9.40 -19.82 5.53
C GLY A 3 -9.47 -18.90 4.29
N LEU A 4 -9.25 -19.43 3.09
CA LEU A 4 -9.42 -18.64 1.85
C LEU A 4 -10.91 -18.40 1.55
N VAL A 5 -11.77 -19.39 1.83
CA VAL A 5 -13.24 -19.25 1.69
C VAL A 5 -13.75 -18.17 2.64
N THR A 6 -13.37 -18.21 3.92
CA THR A 6 -13.75 -17.17 4.89
C THR A 6 -13.31 -15.79 4.41
N ARG A 7 -12.11 -15.67 3.84
CA ARG A 7 -11.64 -14.39 3.29
C ARG A 7 -12.43 -13.95 2.05
N ALA A 8 -12.79 -14.86 1.15
CA ALA A 8 -13.64 -14.55 0.00
C ALA A 8 -15.00 -14.02 0.44
N GLU A 9 -15.67 -14.70 1.38
CA GLU A 9 -16.99 -14.29 1.87
C GLU A 9 -16.94 -12.98 2.65
N ASN A 10 -15.91 -12.77 3.48
CA ASN A 10 -15.71 -11.48 4.15
C ASN A 10 -15.49 -10.33 3.15
N ASN A 11 -14.69 -10.55 2.11
CA ASN A 11 -14.48 -9.57 1.05
C ASN A 11 -15.79 -9.23 0.34
N LYS A 12 -16.59 -10.24 -0.03
CA LYS A 12 -17.91 -10.03 -0.65
C LYS A 12 -18.86 -9.24 0.26
N ALA A 13 -18.87 -9.53 1.56
CA ALA A 13 -19.69 -8.79 2.53
C ALA A 13 -19.30 -7.30 2.62
N LEU A 14 -18.06 -6.96 2.26
CA LEU A 14 -17.56 -5.59 2.16
C LEU A 14 -17.68 -5.00 0.74
N GLY A 15 -18.39 -5.68 -0.18
CA GLY A 15 -18.57 -5.23 -1.56
C GLY A 15 -17.33 -5.41 -2.46
N ILE A 16 -16.35 -6.21 -2.02
CA ILE A 16 -15.14 -6.51 -2.80
C ILE A 16 -15.38 -7.75 -3.65
N ASP A 17 -15.14 -7.62 -4.96
CA ASP A 17 -15.28 -8.69 -5.93
C ASP A 17 -14.25 -9.81 -5.69
N SER A 18 -14.62 -10.88 -5.00
CA SER A 18 -13.68 -11.87 -4.48
C SER A 18 -14.26 -13.27 -4.52
N PHE A 19 -13.55 -14.23 -5.12
CA PHE A 19 -14.04 -15.58 -5.35
C PHE A 19 -13.02 -16.65 -5.02
N MET A 20 -13.49 -17.87 -4.83
CA MET A 20 -12.63 -19.05 -4.87
C MET A 20 -12.62 -19.59 -6.29
N LEU A 21 -11.43 -19.93 -6.78
CA LEU A 21 -11.25 -20.69 -8.01
C LEU A 21 -10.81 -22.11 -7.68
N ASP A 22 -11.36 -23.07 -8.41
CA ASP A 22 -10.87 -24.45 -8.42
C ASP A 22 -9.60 -24.59 -9.30
N PRO A 23 -8.85 -25.69 -9.20
CA PRO A 23 -7.64 -25.91 -10.00
C PRO A 23 -7.84 -25.84 -11.52
N LYS A 24 -9.00 -26.26 -12.05
CA LYS A 24 -9.30 -26.22 -13.49
C LYS A 24 -9.55 -24.78 -13.96
N GLU A 25 -10.25 -24.00 -13.16
CA GLU A 25 -10.45 -22.56 -13.41
C GLU A 25 -9.12 -21.82 -13.39
N ILE A 26 -8.25 -22.12 -12.42
CA ILE A 26 -6.88 -21.58 -12.36
C ILE A 26 -6.10 -21.92 -13.63
N LYS A 27 -6.11 -23.20 -14.06
CA LYS A 27 -5.38 -23.65 -15.26
C LYS A 27 -5.90 -23.01 -16.55
N LYS A 28 -7.22 -22.74 -16.63
CA LYS A 28 -7.81 -22.01 -17.75
C LYS A 28 -7.31 -20.57 -17.83
N MET A 29 -7.09 -19.92 -16.69
CA MET A 29 -6.61 -18.54 -16.62
C MET A 29 -5.08 -18.42 -16.75
N LEU A 30 -4.33 -19.38 -16.21
CA LEU A 30 -2.87 -19.41 -16.16
C LEU A 30 -2.38 -20.75 -16.73
N PRO A 31 -2.29 -20.91 -18.06
CA PRO A 31 -1.92 -22.19 -18.68
C PRO A 31 -0.55 -22.73 -18.26
N GLU A 32 0.35 -21.87 -17.79
CA GLU A 32 1.72 -22.22 -17.39
C GLU A 32 1.81 -22.84 -15.99
N ILE A 33 0.79 -22.64 -15.15
CA ILE A 33 0.82 -23.11 -13.76
C ILE A 33 0.68 -24.65 -13.70
N ASP A 34 1.48 -25.30 -12.85
CA ASP A 34 1.37 -26.74 -12.59
C ASP A 34 0.25 -27.00 -11.56
N ILE A 35 -0.81 -27.67 -11.99
CA ILE A 35 -1.96 -28.07 -11.15
C ILE A 35 -2.01 -29.59 -10.88
N THR A 36 -0.92 -30.31 -11.22
CA THR A 36 -0.82 -31.74 -10.95
C THR A 36 -0.46 -31.99 -9.47
N ASP A 37 -0.44 -33.25 -9.06
CA ASP A 37 0.01 -33.67 -7.73
C ASP A 37 1.55 -33.85 -7.66
N HIS A 38 2.30 -33.42 -8.69
CA HIS A 38 3.76 -33.52 -8.72
C HIS A 38 4.47 -32.58 -7.72
N PRO A 39 4.08 -31.29 -7.56
CA PRO A 39 4.70 -30.41 -6.57
C PRO A 39 4.48 -30.90 -5.14
N ARG A 40 5.45 -30.62 -4.24
CA ARG A 40 5.35 -30.95 -2.80
C ARG A 40 4.05 -30.47 -2.15
N PHE A 41 3.50 -29.34 -2.62
CA PHE A 41 2.24 -28.78 -2.16
C PHE A 41 1.34 -28.53 -3.38
N PRO A 42 0.45 -29.48 -3.72
CA PRO A 42 -0.46 -29.34 -4.85
C PRO A 42 -1.38 -28.12 -4.70
N VAL A 43 -1.76 -27.52 -5.83
CA VAL A 43 -2.71 -26.41 -5.86
C VAL A 43 -4.12 -26.94 -5.63
N HIS A 44 -4.70 -26.61 -4.49
CA HIS A 44 -6.08 -27.02 -4.16
C HIS A 44 -7.15 -25.98 -4.53
N GLY A 45 -6.73 -24.80 -4.96
CA GLY A 45 -7.60 -23.67 -5.28
C GLY A 45 -6.96 -22.34 -4.91
N ALA A 46 -7.57 -21.24 -5.32
CA ALA A 46 -7.04 -19.89 -5.12
C ALA A 46 -8.15 -18.91 -4.74
N LEU A 47 -7.78 -17.88 -3.96
CA LEU A 47 -8.60 -16.70 -3.79
C LEU A 47 -8.30 -15.75 -4.96
N TYR A 48 -9.34 -15.35 -5.69
CA TYR A 48 -9.22 -14.50 -6.86
C TYR A 48 -10.02 -13.21 -6.67
N HIS A 49 -9.36 -12.08 -6.94
CA HIS A 49 -9.95 -10.74 -6.92
C HIS A 49 -9.72 -10.12 -8.31
N PRO A 50 -10.71 -10.17 -9.23
CA PRO A 50 -10.52 -9.73 -10.61
C PRO A 50 -10.04 -8.28 -10.79
N PRO A 51 -10.51 -7.30 -9.98
CA PRO A 51 -9.98 -5.94 -10.02
C PRO A 51 -8.54 -5.79 -9.52
N GLY A 52 -7.96 -6.83 -8.91
CA GLY A 52 -6.58 -6.84 -8.47
C GLY A 52 -5.62 -6.63 -9.64
N GLY A 53 -4.61 -5.80 -9.43
CA GLY A 53 -3.68 -5.45 -10.49
C GLY A 53 -2.35 -4.96 -9.97
N ILE A 54 -1.51 -4.51 -10.90
CA ILE A 54 -0.20 -3.94 -10.62
C ILE A 54 -0.24 -2.43 -10.87
N ILE A 55 0.65 -1.70 -10.18
CA ILE A 55 0.89 -0.29 -10.40
C ILE A 55 2.39 -0.03 -10.52
N ARG A 56 2.77 1.01 -11.26
CA ARG A 56 4.14 1.53 -11.23
C ARG A 56 4.24 2.56 -10.11
N HIS A 57 4.75 2.13 -8.95
CA HIS A 57 4.74 2.93 -7.71
C HIS A 57 5.34 4.32 -7.90
N ASP A 58 6.47 4.44 -8.61
CA ASP A 58 7.12 5.73 -8.84
C ASP A 58 6.21 6.71 -9.58
N ALA A 59 5.46 6.22 -10.58
CA ALA A 59 4.56 7.08 -11.33
C ALA A 59 3.36 7.53 -10.51
N VAL A 60 2.86 6.70 -9.59
CA VAL A 60 1.80 7.11 -8.65
C VAL A 60 2.32 8.25 -7.77
N VAL A 61 3.50 8.08 -7.18
CA VAL A 61 4.11 9.10 -6.31
C VAL A 61 4.38 10.39 -7.09
N TRP A 62 4.95 10.31 -8.28
CA TRP A 62 5.22 11.49 -9.12
C TRP A 62 3.94 12.20 -9.57
N ALA A 63 2.87 11.45 -9.85
CA ALA A 63 1.59 12.04 -10.21
C ALA A 63 0.98 12.82 -9.03
N TYR A 64 1.02 12.26 -7.82
CA TYR A 64 0.60 12.97 -6.60
C TYR A 64 1.45 14.20 -6.32
N ALA A 65 2.78 14.07 -6.37
CA ALA A 65 3.72 15.18 -6.18
C ALA A 65 3.42 16.32 -7.16
N ARG A 66 3.26 16.01 -8.45
CA ARG A 66 2.91 16.99 -9.50
C ARG A 66 1.54 17.63 -9.27
N GLY A 67 0.56 16.84 -8.85
CA GLY A 67 -0.79 17.35 -8.55
C GLY A 67 -0.81 18.29 -7.34
N ALA A 68 -0.02 17.98 -6.32
CA ALA A 68 0.13 18.79 -5.10
C ALA A 68 0.88 20.09 -5.39
N ASP A 69 2.00 20.03 -6.12
CA ASP A 69 2.79 21.18 -6.54
C ASP A 69 1.96 22.19 -7.35
N ARG A 70 1.13 21.69 -8.29
CA ARG A 70 0.16 22.53 -9.04
C ARG A 70 -0.88 23.23 -8.16
N LYS A 71 -1.09 22.76 -6.93
CA LYS A 71 -1.99 23.36 -5.93
C LYS A 71 -1.24 24.20 -4.90
N GLY A 72 0.07 24.44 -5.10
CA GLY A 72 0.91 25.28 -4.25
C GLY A 72 1.62 24.57 -3.10
N VAL A 73 1.60 23.22 -3.05
CA VAL A 73 2.37 22.47 -2.05
C VAL A 73 3.86 22.54 -2.39
N GLN A 74 4.70 22.77 -1.38
CA GLN A 74 6.15 22.76 -1.55
C GLN A 74 6.72 21.37 -1.20
N ILE A 75 7.61 20.85 -2.06
CA ILE A 75 8.25 19.56 -1.87
C ILE A 75 9.75 19.78 -1.66
N HIS A 76 10.20 19.56 -0.43
CA HIS A 76 11.58 19.78 -0.01
C HIS A 76 12.32 18.44 0.14
N GLN A 77 13.01 18.02 -0.91
CA GLN A 77 13.86 16.81 -0.87
C GLN A 77 15.17 17.08 -0.14
N MET A 78 15.88 16.01 0.26
CA MET A 78 17.15 16.09 1.00
C MET A 78 17.06 16.97 2.25
N THR A 79 15.87 17.03 2.85
CA THR A 79 15.54 17.85 4.02
C THR A 79 15.15 16.91 5.15
N GLU A 80 16.16 16.47 5.89
CA GLU A 80 15.99 15.56 7.02
C GLU A 80 15.37 16.34 8.18
N VAL A 81 14.25 15.83 8.70
CA VAL A 81 13.69 16.30 9.97
C VAL A 81 14.52 15.68 11.10
N GLN A 82 15.10 16.53 11.93
CA GLN A 82 15.99 16.14 13.04
C GLN A 82 15.30 16.24 14.39
N ASP A 83 14.29 17.11 14.51
CA ASP A 83 13.50 17.27 15.73
C ASP A 83 12.10 17.85 15.43
N ILE A 84 11.15 17.63 16.35
CA ILE A 84 9.82 18.24 16.33
C ILE A 84 9.77 19.30 17.43
N LEU A 85 9.50 20.54 17.05
CA LEU A 85 9.32 21.61 18.03
C LEU A 85 7.97 21.46 18.72
N VAL A 86 7.99 21.46 20.06
CA VAL A 86 6.79 21.31 20.90
C VAL A 86 6.77 22.42 21.94
N GLU A 87 5.67 23.15 21.98
CA GLU A 87 5.40 24.18 23.00
C GLU A 87 4.08 23.86 23.69
N ASN A 88 4.08 23.81 25.03
CA ASN A 88 2.87 23.52 25.83
C ASN A 88 2.13 22.24 25.38
N GLY A 89 2.87 21.21 24.98
CA GLY A 89 2.32 19.94 24.50
C GLY A 89 1.77 19.96 23.07
N LYS A 90 1.98 21.04 22.30
CA LYS A 90 1.55 21.16 20.90
C LYS A 90 2.74 21.31 19.97
N ALA A 91 2.73 20.58 18.85
CA ALA A 91 3.72 20.77 17.80
C ALA A 91 3.61 22.16 17.16
N THR A 92 4.74 22.87 17.04
CA THR A 92 4.84 24.23 16.47
C THR A 92 5.77 24.31 15.27
N GLY A 93 6.46 23.23 14.92
CA GLY A 93 7.38 23.19 13.80
C GLY A 93 8.24 21.94 13.78
N VAL A 94 9.21 21.93 12.86
CA VAL A 94 10.25 20.92 12.77
C VAL A 94 11.62 21.58 12.60
N VAL A 95 12.63 21.01 13.24
CA VAL A 95 14.03 21.32 12.96
C VAL A 95 14.47 20.42 11.81
N THR A 96 15.11 21.00 10.80
CA THR A 96 15.66 20.24 9.69
C THR A 96 17.14 20.54 9.52
N ASN A 97 17.86 19.67 8.79
CA ASN A 97 19.24 19.91 8.37
C ASN A 97 19.41 21.16 7.47
N ARG A 98 18.31 21.82 7.07
CA ARG A 98 18.30 23.02 6.22
C ARG A 98 17.59 24.21 6.88
N GLY A 99 17.44 24.18 8.20
CA GLY A 99 16.81 25.22 9.01
C GLY A 99 15.46 24.79 9.58
N THR A 100 14.88 25.67 10.39
CA THR A 100 13.61 25.41 11.08
C THR A 100 12.42 25.77 10.18
N ILE A 101 11.41 24.90 10.15
CA ILE A 101 10.13 25.15 9.48
C ILE A 101 9.04 25.24 10.55
N ASN A 102 8.50 26.45 10.76
CA ASN A 102 7.39 26.67 11.67
C ASN A 102 6.07 26.26 11.02
N CYS A 103 5.22 25.51 11.75
CA CYS A 103 3.91 25.10 11.26
C CYS A 103 2.96 24.79 12.42
N ASN A 104 1.66 24.90 12.16
CA ASN A 104 0.63 24.65 13.17
C ASN A 104 0.30 23.16 13.36
N THR A 105 0.75 22.31 12.44
CA THR A 105 0.40 20.89 12.39
C THR A 105 1.51 20.11 11.69
N VAL A 106 1.96 19.04 12.33
CA VAL A 106 2.92 18.08 11.79
C VAL A 106 2.20 16.75 11.61
N ILE A 107 2.38 16.11 10.45
CA ILE A 107 1.85 14.77 10.15
C ILE A 107 3.06 13.88 9.84
N SER A 108 3.28 12.83 10.64
CA SER A 108 4.35 11.87 10.41
C SER A 108 3.90 10.78 9.44
N VAL A 109 4.56 10.72 8.27
CA VAL A 109 4.31 9.75 7.19
C VAL A 109 5.63 9.12 6.72
N VAL A 110 6.49 8.74 7.68
CA VAL A 110 7.88 8.30 7.46
C VAL A 110 8.06 6.78 7.35
N ALA A 111 6.96 6.03 7.26
CA ALA A 111 6.95 4.57 7.19
C ALA A 111 7.79 3.91 8.30
N GLY A 112 8.88 3.21 7.95
CA GLY A 112 9.72 2.47 8.90
C GLY A 112 10.57 3.32 9.84
N TRP A 113 10.65 4.64 9.63
CA TRP A 113 11.43 5.58 10.46
C TRP A 113 10.62 6.22 11.59
N SER A 114 9.57 5.54 12.05
CA SER A 114 8.60 6.13 12.97
C SER A 114 9.01 6.16 14.44
N SER A 115 10.08 5.44 14.83
CA SER A 115 10.39 5.11 16.23
C SER A 115 11.81 5.45 16.64
#